data_AF-A0A0R3PNV3-F1
#
_entry.id   AF-A0A0R3PNV3-F1
#
_cell.length_a   1.000
_cell.length_b   1.000
_cell.length_c   1.000
_cell.angle_alpha   90.00
_cell.angle_beta   90.00
_cell.angle_gamma   90.00
#
_symmetry.space_group_name_H-M   'P 1'
#
loop_
_entity.id
_entity.type
_entity.pdbx_description
1 polymer ?
#
loop_
_entity_poly.entity_id
_entity_poly.type
_entity_poly.pdbx_seq_one_letter_code
_entity_poly.pdbx_strand_id
1 'polypeptide(L)'
;MFANETLKLLNHYRAKRYSSNLTPVQKRGMQEVRDLIRLKTIRLSVSDMGGEFVVIPHQLDVEITKKHLEDASLYRPSSEKEFKSKYRKLNHEWVKMAKAAGLKPSVISQLKVDLPICPVL
;
A
#
# COMPACT_ATOMS: atom_id res chain seq x y z
N MET A 1 -36.96 10.14 15.69
CA MET A 1 -37.36 8.83 15.10
C MET A 1 -36.19 8.06 14.48
N PHE A 2 -35.26 8.69 13.74
CA PHE A 2 -34.18 8.00 13.01
C PHE A 2 -33.25 7.12 13.88
N ALA A 3 -32.82 7.61 15.05
CA ALA A 3 -31.87 6.90 15.92
C ALA A 3 -32.39 5.55 16.46
N ASN A 4 -33.70 5.40 16.62
CA ASN A 4 -34.28 4.18 17.20
C ASN A 4 -34.30 3.03 16.19
N GLU A 5 -34.54 3.33 14.91
CA GLU A 5 -34.50 2.36 13.82
C GLU A 5 -33.05 1.94 13.49
N THR A 6 -32.09 2.86 13.53
CA THR A 6 -30.67 2.52 13.38
C THR A 6 -30.18 1.61 14.51
N LEU A 7 -30.59 1.87 15.76
CA LEU A 7 -30.23 1.04 16.91
C LEU A 7 -30.83 -0.37 16.81
N LYS A 8 -32.09 -0.49 16.38
CA LYS A 8 -32.73 -1.80 16.12
C LYS A 8 -32.00 -2.58 15.03
N LEU A 9 -31.61 -1.92 13.94
CA LEU A 9 -30.86 -2.53 12.84
C LEU A 9 -29.50 -3.05 13.33
N LEU A 10 -28.75 -2.23 14.07
CA LEU A 10 -27.46 -2.62 14.64
C LEU A 10 -27.61 -3.81 15.60
N ASN A 11 -28.63 -3.81 16.46
CA ASN A 11 -28.89 -4.92 17.38
C ASN A 11 -29.28 -6.22 16.64
N HIS A 12 -30.07 -6.12 15.56
CA HIS A 12 -30.43 -7.24 14.71
C HIS A 12 -29.18 -7.89 14.07
N TYR A 13 -28.29 -7.08 13.48
CA TYR A 13 -27.05 -7.59 12.88
C TYR A 13 -26.02 -8.04 13.92
N ARG A 14 -26.03 -7.46 15.13
CA ARG A 14 -25.20 -7.91 16.25
C ARG A 14 -25.62 -9.31 16.74
N ALA A 15 -26.91 -9.61 16.76
CA ALA A 15 -27.44 -10.93 17.11
C ALA A 15 -27.29 -11.95 15.97
N LYS A 16 -27.09 -11.49 14.74
CA LYS A 16 -26.91 -12.35 13.57
C LYS A 16 -25.53 -13.03 13.65
N ARG A 17 -25.53 -14.31 14.05
CA ARG A 17 -24.33 -15.16 13.96
C ARG A 17 -23.96 -15.32 12.49
N TYR A 18 -22.89 -14.68 12.06
CA TYR A 18 -22.30 -14.92 10.75
C TYR A 18 -21.80 -16.37 10.70
N SER A 19 -22.44 -17.20 9.89
CA SER A 19 -21.89 -18.49 9.52
C SER A 19 -20.68 -18.24 8.63
N SER A 20 -19.51 -18.67 9.07
CA SER A 20 -18.30 -18.59 8.26
C SER A 20 -18.48 -19.44 6.99
N ASN A 21 -18.23 -18.84 5.82
CA ASN A 21 -18.22 -19.54 4.53
C ASN A 21 -16.99 -20.45 4.35
N LEU A 22 -16.16 -20.60 5.39
CA LEU A 22 -14.96 -21.42 5.35
C LEU A 22 -15.29 -22.87 5.71
N THR A 23 -14.73 -23.79 4.93
CA THR A 23 -14.73 -25.21 5.27
C THR A 23 -13.91 -25.47 6.55
N PRO A 24 -14.13 -26.59 7.26
CA PRO A 24 -13.30 -26.94 8.42
C PRO A 24 -11.80 -27.00 8.11
N VAL A 25 -11.43 -27.44 6.91
CA VAL A 25 -10.03 -27.48 6.45
C VAL A 25 -9.47 -26.07 6.30
N GLN A 26 -10.22 -25.17 5.66
CA GLN A 26 -9.82 -23.77 5.52
C GLN A 26 -9.68 -23.07 6.88
N LYS A 27 -10.60 -23.34 7.83
CA LYS A 27 -10.50 -22.81 9.20
C LYS A 27 -9.22 -23.25 9.90
N ARG A 28 -8.82 -24.52 9.74
CA ARG A 28 -7.54 -25.04 10.26
C ARG A 28 -6.36 -24.37 9.59
N GLY A 29 -6.34 -24.28 8.26
CA GLY A 29 -5.27 -23.58 7.53
C GLY A 29 -5.12 -22.11 7.97
N MET A 30 -6.23 -21.39 8.18
CA MET A 30 -6.18 -20.03 8.73
C MET A 30 -5.61 -19.99 10.15
N GLN A 31 -5.86 -21.01 10.97
CA GLN A 31 -5.28 -21.11 12.30
C GLN A 31 -3.77 -21.35 12.24
N GLU A 32 -3.33 -22.29 11.38
CA GLU A 32 -1.91 -22.58 11.15
C GLU A 32 -1.14 -21.35 10.66
N VAL A 33 -1.69 -20.60 9.70
CA VAL A 33 -1.08 -19.34 9.24
C VAL A 33 -0.94 -18.33 10.38
N ARG A 34 -1.98 -18.17 11.22
CA ARG A 34 -1.89 -17.28 12.40
C ARG A 34 -0.83 -17.75 13.38
N ASP A 35 -0.70 -19.05 13.58
CA ASP A 35 0.30 -19.62 14.48
C ASP A 35 1.72 -19.37 13.93
N LEU A 36 1.95 -19.54 12.62
CA LEU A 36 3.22 -19.21 11.97
C LEU A 36 3.60 -17.72 12.08
N ILE A 37 2.61 -16.83 11.96
CA ILE A 37 2.82 -15.39 12.17
C ILE A 37 3.12 -15.09 13.64
N ARG A 38 2.35 -15.68 14.58
CA ARG A 38 2.54 -15.50 16.02
C ARG A 38 3.92 -15.98 16.48
N LEU A 39 4.38 -17.10 15.94
CA LEU A 39 5.71 -17.67 16.19
C LEU A 39 6.84 -16.93 15.45
N LYS A 40 6.52 -15.89 14.67
CA LYS A 40 7.47 -15.14 13.84
C LYS A 40 8.29 -16.04 12.92
N THR A 41 7.66 -17.09 12.38
CA THR A 41 8.27 -17.92 11.34
C THR A 41 8.13 -17.24 9.97
N ILE A 42 7.01 -16.57 9.75
CA ILE A 42 6.69 -15.86 8.51
C ILE A 42 6.17 -14.45 8.80
N ARG A 43 6.37 -13.54 7.85
CA ARG A 43 5.58 -12.33 7.67
C ARG A 43 4.60 -12.53 6.52
N LEU A 44 3.34 -12.18 6.74
CA LEU A 44 2.30 -12.11 5.73
C LEU A 44 2.00 -10.64 5.43
N SER A 45 2.03 -10.25 4.15
CA SER A 45 1.64 -8.91 3.69
C SER A 45 0.83 -8.97 2.40
N VAL A 46 0.40 -7.81 1.91
CA VAL A 46 -0.34 -7.65 0.67
C VAL A 46 0.55 -6.94 -0.35
N SER A 47 0.55 -7.43 -1.58
CA SER A 47 1.22 -6.87 -2.75
C SER A 47 0.64 -5.51 -3.11
N ASP A 48 1.50 -4.56 -3.45
CA ASP A 48 1.14 -3.20 -3.87
C ASP A 48 0.59 -3.14 -5.31
N MET A 49 0.79 -4.19 -6.10
CA MET A 49 0.40 -4.23 -7.52
C MET A 49 -0.99 -4.85 -7.77
N GLY A 50 -1.38 -5.87 -6.99
CA GLY A 50 -2.58 -6.67 -7.29
C GLY A 50 -3.34 -7.19 -6.07
N GLY A 51 -2.91 -6.83 -4.85
CA GLY A 51 -3.56 -7.29 -3.63
C GLY A 51 -3.29 -8.77 -3.29
N GLU A 52 -2.39 -9.43 -4.00
CA GLU A 52 -1.99 -10.79 -3.69
C GLU A 52 -1.30 -10.87 -2.32
N PHE A 53 -1.42 -12.02 -1.67
CA PHE A 53 -0.70 -12.25 -0.42
C PHE A 53 0.76 -12.60 -0.69
N VAL A 54 1.64 -11.92 0.03
CA VAL A 54 3.08 -12.16 0.01
C VAL A 54 3.47 -12.79 1.34
N VAL A 55 4.08 -13.98 1.29
CA VAL A 55 4.58 -14.71 2.46
C VAL A 55 6.10 -14.73 2.41
N ILE A 56 6.74 -14.20 3.45
CA ILE A 56 8.20 -14.10 3.53
C ILE A 56 8.66 -14.75 4.84
N PRO A 57 9.70 -15.60 4.83
CA PRO A 57 10.32 -16.09 6.06
C PRO A 57 10.80 -14.92 6.92
N HIS A 58 10.52 -14.94 8.22
CA HIS A 58 10.82 -13.79 9.08
C HIS A 58 12.31 -13.44 9.12
N GLN A 59 13.20 -14.43 9.03
CA GLN A 59 14.64 -14.19 8.93
C GLN A 59 14.98 -13.35 7.69
N LEU A 60 14.44 -13.71 6.53
CA LEU A 60 14.65 -12.96 5.29
C LEU A 60 14.08 -11.54 5.41
N ASP A 61 12.93 -11.39 6.03
CA ASP A 61 12.31 -10.08 6.27
C ASP A 61 13.20 -9.16 7.14
N VAL A 62 13.79 -9.71 8.19
CA VAL A 62 14.74 -9.00 9.06
C VAL A 62 16.00 -8.62 8.29
N GLU A 63 16.55 -9.54 7.49
CA GLU A 63 17.74 -9.28 6.67
C GLU A 63 17.50 -8.19 5.62
N ILE A 64 16.34 -8.22 4.94
CA ILE A 64 15.92 -7.17 4.00
C ILE A 64 15.81 -5.85 4.74
N THR A 65 15.10 -5.82 5.87
CA THR A 65 14.89 -4.60 6.66
C THR A 65 16.22 -4.04 7.16
N LYS A 66 17.14 -4.90 7.61
CA LYS A 66 18.46 -4.47 8.09
C LYS A 66 19.27 -3.85 6.96
N LYS A 67 19.38 -4.50 5.80
CA LYS A 67 20.07 -3.94 4.62
C LYS A 67 19.46 -2.61 4.17
N HIS A 68 18.14 -2.53 4.22
CA HIS A 68 17.40 -1.31 3.87
C HIS A 68 17.68 -0.16 4.84
N LEU A 69 17.82 -0.44 6.14
CA LEU A 69 18.17 0.55 7.16
C LEU A 69 19.66 0.93 7.15
N GLU A 70 20.54 0.03 6.70
CA GLU A 70 21.97 0.32 6.49
C GLU A 70 22.19 1.32 5.33
N ASP A 71 21.23 1.43 4.41
CA ASP A 71 21.30 2.39 3.31
C ASP A 71 21.05 3.83 3.81
N ALA A 72 22.13 4.49 4.20
CA ALA A 72 22.13 5.90 4.57
C ALA A 72 21.73 6.85 3.42
N SER A 73 21.69 6.38 2.17
CA SER A 73 21.30 7.19 1.02
C SER A 73 19.79 7.21 0.75
N LEU A 74 19.06 6.23 1.26
CA LEU A 74 17.65 6.06 0.93
C LEU A 74 16.74 7.09 1.61
N TYR A 75 16.97 7.36 2.89
CA TYR A 75 16.20 8.33 3.68
C TYR A 75 16.97 9.62 3.97
N ARG A 76 18.10 9.86 3.29
CA ARG A 76 18.81 11.13 3.49
C ARG A 76 17.95 12.30 3.00
N PRO A 77 18.00 13.46 3.67
CA PRO A 77 17.43 14.68 3.14
C PRO A 77 17.94 14.93 1.71
N SER A 78 17.01 15.18 0.80
CA SER A 78 17.34 15.57 -0.57
C SER A 78 17.63 17.07 -0.61
N SER A 79 18.65 17.46 -1.36
CA SER A 79 18.84 18.89 -1.66
C SER A 79 17.75 19.41 -2.58
N GLU A 80 17.47 20.72 -2.53
CA GLU A 80 16.53 21.37 -3.45
C GLU A 80 16.89 21.12 -4.92
N LYS A 81 18.20 21.05 -5.23
CA LYS A 81 18.71 20.74 -6.57
C LYS A 81 18.38 19.31 -7.00
N GLU A 82 18.58 18.33 -6.13
CA GLU A 82 18.22 16.93 -6.39
C GLU A 82 16.71 16.78 -6.58
N PHE A 83 15.92 17.41 -5.72
CA PHE A 83 14.46 17.42 -5.83
C PHE A 83 14.00 17.99 -7.19
N LYS A 84 14.47 19.20 -7.56
CA LYS A 84 14.16 19.83 -8.85
C LYS A 84 14.58 18.95 -10.04
N SER A 85 15.73 18.28 -9.95
CA SER A 85 16.21 17.37 -11.00
C SER A 85 15.30 16.15 -11.18
N LYS A 86 14.94 15.47 -10.08
CA LYS A 86 14.06 14.30 -10.10
C LYS A 86 12.67 14.67 -10.61
N TYR A 87 12.13 15.78 -10.13
CA TYR A 87 10.86 16.33 -10.58
C TYR A 87 10.83 16.61 -12.09
N ARG A 88 11.86 17.28 -12.63
CA ARG A 88 11.95 17.54 -14.08
C ARG A 88 12.00 16.26 -14.89
N LYS A 89 12.76 15.27 -14.43
CA LYS A 89 12.84 13.95 -15.08
C LYS A 89 11.49 13.26 -15.08
N LEU A 90 10.77 13.25 -13.96
CA LEU A 90 9.44 12.67 -13.86
C LEU A 90 8.45 13.33 -14.83
N ASN A 91 8.43 14.66 -14.87
CA ASN A 91 7.61 15.40 -15.81
C ASN A 91 7.95 15.09 -17.27
N HIS A 92 9.23 14.90 -17.60
CA HIS A 92 9.64 14.52 -18.94
C HIS A 92 9.06 13.15 -19.36
N GLU A 93 9.23 12.13 -18.51
CA GLU A 93 8.68 10.80 -18.77
C GLU A 93 7.15 10.82 -18.82
N TRP A 94 6.50 11.56 -17.93
CA TRP A 94 5.06 11.76 -17.94
C TRP A 94 4.56 12.35 -19.26
N VAL A 95 5.16 13.47 -19.71
CA VAL A 95 4.78 14.11 -20.97
C VAL A 95 5.01 13.17 -22.15
N LYS A 96 6.08 12.40 -22.14
CA LYS A 96 6.38 11.40 -23.17
C LYS A 96 5.31 10.31 -23.23
N MET A 97 4.95 9.72 -22.09
CA MET A 97 3.90 8.69 -22.00
C MET A 97 2.53 9.24 -22.41
N ALA A 98 2.18 10.44 -21.93
CA ALA A 98 0.91 11.08 -22.23
C ALA A 98 0.75 11.40 -23.73
N LYS A 99 1.83 11.84 -24.40
CA LYS A 99 1.85 12.01 -25.86
C LYS A 99 1.67 10.68 -26.59
N ALA A 100 2.36 9.63 -26.15
CA ALA A 100 2.22 8.29 -26.73
C ALA A 100 0.79 7.73 -26.57
N ALA A 101 0.10 8.09 -25.48
CA ALA A 101 -1.30 7.76 -25.24
C ALA A 101 -2.31 8.66 -25.99
N GLY A 102 -1.84 9.62 -26.81
CA GLY A 102 -2.71 10.49 -27.61
C GLY A 102 -3.43 11.59 -26.81
N LEU A 103 -2.97 11.92 -25.60
CA LEU A 103 -3.59 12.97 -24.80
C LEU A 103 -3.37 14.36 -25.42
N LYS A 104 -4.40 15.21 -25.35
CA LYS A 104 -4.34 16.59 -25.86
C LYS A 104 -3.30 17.41 -25.10
N PRO A 105 -2.55 18.31 -25.75
CA PRO A 105 -1.54 19.13 -25.09
C PRO A 105 -2.05 19.94 -23.88
N SER A 106 -3.30 20.42 -23.93
CA SER A 106 -3.93 21.14 -22.82
C SER A 106 -4.09 20.27 -21.56
N VAL A 107 -4.48 19.00 -21.73
CA VAL A 107 -4.61 18.02 -20.65
C VAL A 107 -3.23 17.68 -20.08
N ILE A 108 -2.23 17.50 -20.95
CA ILE A 108 -0.85 17.23 -20.53
C ILE A 108 -0.31 18.40 -19.69
N SER A 109 -0.57 19.64 -20.10
CA SER A 109 -0.11 20.83 -19.37
C SER A 109 -0.77 20.96 -18.00
N GLN A 110 -2.06 20.63 -17.87
CA GLN A 110 -2.78 20.68 -16.59
C GLN A 110 -2.31 19.60 -15.60
N LEU A 111 -1.93 18.43 -16.10
CA LEU A 111 -1.46 17.32 -15.27
C LEU A 111 0.03 17.42 -14.91
N LYS A 112 0.74 18.39 -15.47
CA LYS A 112 2.14 18.67 -15.14
C LYS A 112 2.20 19.37 -13.78
N VAL A 113 3.03 18.88 -12.88
CA VAL A 113 3.13 19.44 -11.53
C VAL A 113 4.04 20.67 -11.55
N ASP A 114 3.60 21.85 -11.99
CA ASP A 114 4.53 22.99 -12.19
C ASP A 114 5.12 23.60 -10.89
N LEU A 115 4.50 23.35 -9.74
CA LEU A 115 4.94 23.84 -8.43
C LEU A 115 5.10 22.68 -7.44
N PRO A 116 6.17 21.89 -7.54
CA PRO A 116 6.39 20.78 -6.62
C PRO A 116 6.76 21.34 -5.24
N ILE A 117 5.95 21.02 -4.23
CA ILE A 117 6.24 21.34 -2.83
C ILE A 117 7.10 20.20 -2.28
N CYS A 118 8.26 20.52 -1.71
CA CYS A 118 9.04 19.57 -0.93
C CYS A 118 8.56 19.67 0.53
N PRO A 119 7.83 18.68 1.06
CA PRO A 119 7.23 18.77 2.39
C PRO A 119 8.24 18.60 3.54
N VAL A 120 9.50 18.25 3.23
CA VAL A 120 10.54 17.93 4.20
C VAL A 120 11.83 18.66 3.82
N LEU A 121 11.84 19.98 4.01
CA LEU A 121 13.07 20.78 4.12
C LEU A 121 13.27 21.16 5.58
#